data_AF-A0A0G3GTC9-F1
#
_entry.id   AF-A0A0G3GTC9-F1
#
_cell.length_a   1.000
_cell.length_b   1.000
_cell.length_c   1.000
_cell.angle_alpha   90.00
_cell.angle_beta   90.00
_cell.angle_gamma   90.00
#
_symmetry.space_group_name_H-M   'P 1'
#
loop_
_entity.id
_entity.type
_entity.pdbx_description
1 polymer ?
#
loop_
_entity_poly.entity_id
_entity_poly.type
_entity_poly.pdbx_seq_one_letter_code
_entity_poly.pdbx_strand_id
1 'polypeptide(L)'
;MSISITPEHVMRARQLVLAAAARNKLVATIQTTESGEIFALDNGYGISVQTFAERIAQADQAEWAELANQIVRTGHDDSVTSAAITETETQSGVSINPEVDSQPIAEPELVIGGISGLLADSQLSVAGDESETVPVLDQDAIAPSETAAISSVTAQAGDVSDMAISTITMPESVITEETSEPAINAPVQSTVTEPPAKTEAEILRSIRTRLIPLDVNDTERFSYARKFPAGILQILCEDTPEAVKLLTAENVAELNIPLEKLYEVGQANTDAEPISRIVDVDDTVRVIEGESFFIAAKAGNMRALVDSVIGPAPHGVVFGIPNRGTIVFALPHTLHPADALIGVTQTMDSIARNPEVYHPGGLISSAAFYWSPDDTIDVVGCRRKKDNGEETLSIVPSEAYEKYCPLGSHQNLLF
;
A
#
# COMPACT_ATOMS: atom_id res chain seq x y z
N MET A 1 -37.09 1.15 21.72
CA MET A 1 -35.73 0.78 22.18
C MET A 1 -34.78 1.16 21.06
N SER A 2 -33.81 2.02 21.30
CA SER A 2 -32.78 2.36 20.30
C SER A 2 -31.77 1.20 20.26
N ILE A 3 -31.74 0.45 19.16
CA ILE A 3 -30.73 -0.57 18.94
C ILE A 3 -29.42 0.15 18.62
N SER A 4 -28.33 -0.17 19.32
CA SER A 4 -27.03 0.43 19.03
C SER A 4 -26.43 -0.24 17.79
N ILE A 5 -26.17 0.53 16.75
CA ILE A 5 -25.38 0.07 15.60
C ILE A 5 -23.94 -0.14 16.07
N THR A 6 -23.36 -1.28 15.76
CA THR A 6 -21.96 -1.60 16.06
C THR A 6 -21.12 -1.43 14.79
N PRO A 7 -19.79 -1.25 14.89
CA PRO A 7 -18.91 -1.25 13.72
C PRO A 7 -19.05 -2.52 12.86
N GLU A 8 -19.31 -3.67 13.49
CA GLU A 8 -19.58 -4.93 12.81
C GLU A 8 -20.83 -4.86 11.91
N HIS A 9 -21.93 -4.25 12.38
CA HIS A 9 -23.12 -4.04 11.56
C HIS A 9 -22.82 -3.16 10.33
N VAL A 10 -22.04 -2.10 10.49
CA VAL A 10 -21.64 -1.23 9.36
C VAL A 10 -20.80 -2.00 8.34
N MET A 11 -19.79 -2.73 8.81
CA MET A 11 -18.95 -3.56 7.96
C MET A 11 -19.78 -4.61 7.21
N ARG A 12 -20.68 -5.31 7.90
CA ARG A 12 -21.51 -6.34 7.30
C ARG A 12 -22.51 -5.79 6.29
N ALA A 13 -23.07 -4.62 6.57
CA ALA A 13 -23.91 -3.88 5.61
C ALA A 13 -23.14 -3.61 4.31
N ARG A 14 -21.88 -3.15 4.37
CA ARG A 14 -21.03 -2.96 3.18
C ARG A 14 -20.85 -4.25 2.39
N GLN A 15 -20.43 -5.32 3.06
CA GLN A 15 -20.19 -6.62 2.43
C GLN A 15 -21.44 -7.13 1.69
N LEU A 16 -22.59 -7.05 2.34
CA LEU A 16 -23.86 -7.53 1.81
C LEU A 16 -24.34 -6.73 0.60
N VAL A 17 -24.20 -5.40 0.63
CA VAL A 17 -24.56 -4.52 -0.50
C VAL A 17 -23.64 -4.78 -1.69
N LEU A 18 -22.32 -4.89 -1.48
CA LEU A 18 -21.37 -5.20 -2.55
C LEU A 18 -21.61 -6.57 -3.16
N ALA A 19 -21.82 -7.59 -2.33
CA ALA A 19 -22.17 -8.94 -2.80
C ALA A 19 -23.47 -8.93 -3.61
N ALA A 20 -24.50 -8.22 -3.14
CA ALA A 20 -25.76 -8.09 -3.87
C ALA A 20 -25.61 -7.31 -5.19
N ALA A 21 -24.81 -6.24 -5.22
CA ALA A 21 -24.52 -5.49 -6.45
C ALA A 21 -23.79 -6.37 -7.47
N ALA A 22 -22.71 -7.06 -7.05
CA ALA A 22 -21.97 -8.00 -7.90
C ALA A 22 -22.88 -9.10 -8.47
N ARG A 23 -23.72 -9.73 -7.62
CA ARG A 23 -24.71 -10.74 -8.06
C ARG A 23 -25.66 -10.23 -9.14
N ASN A 24 -26.08 -8.97 -9.03
CA ASN A 24 -27.00 -8.36 -10.00
C ASN A 24 -26.27 -7.68 -11.16
N LYS A 25 -24.93 -7.85 -11.27
CA LYS A 25 -24.06 -7.25 -12.29
C LYS A 25 -24.15 -5.72 -12.31
N LEU A 26 -24.30 -5.14 -11.13
CA LEU A 26 -24.32 -3.70 -10.93
C LEU A 26 -22.96 -3.24 -10.42
N VAL A 27 -22.48 -2.13 -10.96
CA VAL A 27 -21.31 -1.45 -10.42
C VAL A 27 -21.73 -0.66 -9.20
N ALA A 28 -21.17 -1.03 -8.05
CA ALA A 28 -21.32 -0.26 -6.82
C ALA A 28 -20.15 0.71 -6.66
N THR A 29 -20.48 1.95 -6.34
CA THR A 29 -19.56 3.01 -5.96
C THR A 29 -19.77 3.37 -4.50
N ILE A 30 -18.70 3.54 -3.73
CA ILE A 30 -18.81 4.12 -2.38
C ILE A 30 -18.59 5.63 -2.47
N GLN A 31 -19.54 6.40 -1.96
CA GLN A 31 -19.44 7.83 -1.72
C GLN A 31 -19.47 8.08 -0.21
N THR A 32 -18.45 8.75 0.32
CA THR A 32 -18.45 9.21 1.72
C THR A 32 -18.97 10.63 1.78
N THR A 33 -20.05 10.87 2.52
CA THR A 33 -20.67 12.16 2.77
C THR A 33 -20.53 12.53 4.25
N GLU A 34 -20.90 13.76 4.63
CA GLU A 34 -20.98 14.17 6.04
C GLU A 34 -21.97 13.33 6.86
N SER A 35 -22.97 12.74 6.19
CA SER A 35 -24.00 11.89 6.78
C SER A 35 -23.63 10.40 6.83
N GLY A 36 -22.45 10.01 6.35
CA GLY A 36 -21.98 8.63 6.35
C GLY A 36 -21.63 8.13 4.95
N GLU A 37 -21.70 6.82 4.73
CA GLU A 37 -21.38 6.23 3.43
C GLU A 37 -22.62 5.87 2.64
N ILE A 38 -22.57 6.09 1.33
CA ILE A 38 -23.62 5.74 0.39
C ILE A 38 -23.01 4.88 -0.71
N PHE A 39 -23.59 3.70 -0.93
CA PHE A 39 -23.35 2.91 -2.14
C PHE A 39 -24.21 3.45 -3.28
N ALA A 40 -23.61 4.19 -4.20
CA ALA A 40 -24.24 4.58 -5.45
C ALA A 40 -24.09 3.44 -6.48
N LEU A 41 -25.21 2.88 -6.91
CA LEU A 41 -25.29 1.85 -7.91
C LEU A 41 -25.48 2.47 -9.31
N ASP A 42 -24.93 1.82 -10.34
CA ASP A 42 -25.04 2.25 -11.74
C ASP A 42 -26.46 2.21 -12.32
N ASN A 43 -27.41 1.57 -11.63
CA ASN A 43 -28.84 1.67 -11.92
C ASN A 43 -29.51 2.96 -11.38
N GLY A 44 -28.74 3.86 -10.76
CA GLY A 44 -29.19 5.17 -10.27
C GLY A 44 -29.67 5.20 -8.81
N TYR A 45 -29.61 4.08 -8.10
CA TYR A 45 -29.99 4.00 -6.68
C TYR A 45 -28.79 4.24 -5.75
N GLY A 46 -29.04 4.97 -4.65
CA GLY A 46 -28.10 5.13 -3.54
C GLY A 46 -28.56 4.34 -2.33
N ILE A 47 -27.65 3.61 -1.67
CA ILE A 47 -27.92 2.86 -0.45
C ILE A 47 -27.04 3.40 0.66
N SER A 48 -27.65 4.05 1.65
CA SER A 48 -26.93 4.47 2.87
C SER A 48 -26.47 3.23 3.64
N VAL A 49 -25.16 3.11 3.86
CA VAL A 49 -24.56 2.01 4.65
C VAL A 49 -25.10 2.03 6.07
N GLN A 50 -25.25 3.22 6.64
CA GLN A 50 -25.70 3.38 8.02
C GLN A 50 -27.17 2.95 8.17
N THR A 51 -28.02 3.38 7.24
CA THR A 51 -29.45 2.99 7.22
C THR A 51 -29.59 1.49 6.99
N PHE A 52 -28.77 0.91 6.13
CA PHE A 52 -28.79 -0.54 5.95
C PHE A 52 -28.25 -1.31 7.16
N ALA A 53 -27.23 -0.77 7.84
CA ALA A 53 -26.72 -1.30 9.09
C ALA A 53 -27.80 -1.34 10.20
N GLU A 54 -28.64 -0.31 10.28
CA GLU A 54 -29.79 -0.27 11.21
C GLU A 54 -30.80 -1.37 10.93
N ARG A 55 -31.06 -1.65 9.63
CA ARG A 55 -31.99 -2.69 9.22
C ARG A 55 -31.48 -4.09 9.53
N ILE A 56 -30.21 -4.36 9.26
CA ILE A 56 -29.64 -5.67 9.60
C ILE A 56 -29.50 -5.85 11.11
N ALA A 57 -29.26 -4.79 11.89
CA ALA A 57 -29.25 -4.86 13.36
C ALA A 57 -30.64 -5.19 13.95
N GLN A 58 -31.71 -5.03 13.17
CA GLN A 58 -33.09 -5.34 13.54
C GLN A 58 -33.62 -6.66 12.96
N ALA A 59 -32.90 -7.25 12.02
CA ALA A 59 -33.34 -8.44 11.29
C ALA A 59 -32.54 -9.67 11.72
N ASP A 60 -33.14 -10.85 11.57
CA ASP A 60 -32.41 -12.10 11.79
C ASP A 60 -31.29 -12.25 10.75
N GLN A 61 -30.14 -12.77 11.17
CA GLN A 61 -28.96 -12.90 10.31
C GLN A 61 -29.24 -13.69 9.02
N ALA A 62 -30.17 -14.65 9.07
CA ALA A 62 -30.62 -15.43 7.92
C ALA A 62 -31.31 -14.58 6.84
N GLU A 63 -31.84 -13.42 7.19
CA GLU A 63 -32.60 -12.53 6.30
C GLU A 63 -31.72 -11.47 5.63
N TRP A 64 -30.52 -11.24 6.14
CA TRP A 64 -29.64 -10.13 5.72
C TRP A 64 -29.30 -10.15 4.23
N ALA A 65 -29.02 -11.33 3.67
CA ALA A 65 -28.70 -11.46 2.25
C ALA A 65 -29.91 -11.16 1.34
N GLU A 66 -31.11 -11.54 1.77
CA GLU A 66 -32.34 -11.25 1.04
C GLU A 66 -32.69 -9.77 1.12
N LEU A 67 -32.54 -9.16 2.29
CA LEU A 67 -32.69 -7.70 2.47
C LEU A 67 -31.76 -6.91 1.55
N ALA A 68 -30.49 -7.30 1.45
CA ALA A 68 -29.53 -6.67 0.55
C ALA A 68 -29.94 -6.82 -0.92
N ASN A 69 -30.33 -8.04 -1.35
CA ASN A 69 -30.81 -8.28 -2.71
C ASN A 69 -32.07 -7.48 -3.02
N GLN A 70 -33.00 -7.39 -2.07
CA GLN A 70 -34.24 -6.63 -2.23
C GLN A 70 -33.93 -5.16 -2.41
N ILE A 71 -33.09 -4.56 -1.56
CA ILE A 71 -32.69 -3.16 -1.66
C ILE A 71 -32.00 -2.87 -2.99
N VAL A 72 -31.02 -3.69 -3.38
CA VAL A 72 -30.28 -3.51 -4.64
C VAL A 72 -31.19 -3.63 -5.88
N ARG A 73 -32.20 -4.50 -5.85
CA ARG A 73 -33.13 -4.72 -6.98
C ARG A 73 -34.26 -3.72 -7.07
N THR A 74 -34.85 -3.37 -5.92
CA THR A 74 -36.10 -2.61 -5.88
C THR A 74 -35.89 -1.13 -5.60
N GLY A 75 -34.69 -0.74 -5.15
CA GLY A 75 -34.41 0.63 -4.71
C GLY A 75 -35.30 1.08 -3.55
N HIS A 76 -35.92 0.13 -2.83
CA HIS A 76 -36.93 0.42 -1.81
C HIS A 76 -36.27 0.54 -0.43
N ASP A 77 -35.64 1.69 -0.21
CA ASP A 77 -35.73 2.42 1.05
C ASP A 77 -35.40 3.90 0.82
N ASP A 78 -36.14 4.78 1.50
CA ASP A 78 -36.01 6.25 1.57
C ASP A 78 -34.95 6.86 0.63
N SER A 79 -35.30 6.92 -0.65
CA SER A 79 -34.40 7.33 -1.71
C SER A 79 -33.86 8.74 -1.45
N VAL A 80 -32.58 8.85 -1.13
CA VAL A 80 -31.81 9.98 -1.65
C VAL A 80 -31.68 9.68 -3.14
N THR A 81 -32.64 10.16 -3.94
CA THR A 81 -32.43 10.19 -5.38
C THR A 81 -31.15 10.96 -5.63
N SER A 82 -30.26 10.46 -6.49
CA SER A 82 -29.02 11.15 -6.86
C SER A 82 -29.26 12.59 -7.36
N ALA A 83 -30.50 12.94 -7.75
CA ALA A 83 -30.93 14.28 -8.11
C ALA A 83 -31.03 15.28 -6.93
N ALA A 84 -31.23 14.81 -5.69
CA ALA A 84 -31.44 15.67 -4.53
C ALA A 84 -30.14 16.26 -3.94
N ILE A 85 -28.96 15.87 -4.47
CA ILE A 85 -27.66 16.38 -4.02
C ILE A 85 -27.20 17.59 -4.87
N THR A 86 -27.93 17.95 -5.94
CA THR A 86 -27.53 19.02 -6.88
C THR A 86 -28.11 20.41 -6.55
N GLU A 87 -28.89 20.58 -5.49
CA GLU A 87 -29.47 21.89 -5.14
C GLU A 87 -29.17 22.29 -3.70
N THR A 88 -28.07 23.02 -3.49
CA THR A 88 -28.02 24.05 -2.45
C THR A 88 -27.07 25.17 -2.85
N GLU A 89 -27.70 26.30 -3.18
CA GLU A 89 -27.25 27.68 -3.02
C GLU A 89 -26.09 28.21 -3.88
N THR A 90 -26.52 28.72 -5.02
CA THR A 90 -26.04 29.99 -5.57
C THR A 90 -26.60 31.14 -4.71
N GLN A 91 -25.75 31.86 -3.95
CA GLN A 91 -25.80 33.33 -3.80
C GLN A 91 -24.82 33.84 -2.72
N SER A 92 -23.69 34.39 -3.16
CA SER A 92 -23.20 35.68 -2.66
C SER A 92 -22.14 36.23 -3.62
N GLY A 93 -22.52 37.31 -4.30
CA GLY A 93 -21.63 38.09 -5.14
C GLY A 93 -20.74 38.97 -4.28
N VAL A 94 -19.44 38.97 -4.58
CA VAL A 94 -18.53 40.06 -4.23
C VAL A 94 -17.58 40.28 -5.40
N SER A 95 -17.47 41.55 -5.78
CA SER A 95 -16.65 42.10 -6.87
C SER A 95 -15.19 41.67 -6.80
N ILE A 96 -14.67 41.36 -7.99
CA ILE A 96 -13.24 41.24 -8.29
C ILE A 96 -12.66 42.66 -8.48
N ASN A 97 -11.53 42.93 -7.85
CA ASN A 97 -10.59 43.95 -8.31
C ASN A 97 -9.17 43.32 -8.27
N PRO A 98 -8.37 43.38 -9.34
CA PRO A 98 -7.06 42.75 -9.39
C PRO A 98 -5.97 43.79 -9.11
N GLU A 99 -4.98 43.49 -8.26
CA GLU A 99 -3.62 44.06 -8.34
C GLU A 99 -2.68 43.42 -7.29
N VAL A 100 -1.53 42.90 -7.77
CA VAL A 100 -0.16 42.90 -7.17
C VAL A 100 0.02 42.07 -5.87
N ASP A 101 1.02 41.22 -5.63
CA ASP A 101 2.46 41.31 -5.90
C ASP A 101 3.13 39.93 -5.85
N SER A 102 4.29 39.82 -6.49
CA SER A 102 5.16 38.65 -6.49
C SER A 102 6.33 38.86 -5.53
N GLN A 103 6.52 38.01 -4.51
CA GLN A 103 7.85 37.75 -3.92
C GLN A 103 7.92 36.36 -3.24
N PRO A 104 9.12 35.74 -3.15
CA PRO A 104 9.34 34.32 -2.84
C PRO A 104 9.63 34.08 -1.35
N ILE A 105 10.15 32.89 -1.00
CA ILE A 105 10.74 32.42 0.29
C ILE A 105 9.79 31.44 1.02
N ALA A 106 10.14 30.24 1.51
CA ALA A 106 11.38 29.47 1.65
C ALA A 106 11.03 27.96 1.67
N GLU A 107 11.99 27.11 1.34
CA GLU A 107 11.94 25.65 1.56
C GLU A 107 11.89 25.33 3.07
N PRO A 108 11.02 24.43 3.55
CA PRO A 108 11.17 23.81 4.86
C PRO A 108 11.90 22.47 4.76
N GLU A 109 12.74 22.24 5.77
CA GLU A 109 13.58 21.08 5.99
C GLU A 109 12.83 19.74 5.97
N LEU A 110 13.52 18.72 5.48
CA LEU A 110 13.08 17.34 5.36
C LEU A 110 12.88 16.69 6.75
N VAL A 111 11.61 16.55 7.17
CA VAL A 111 11.23 15.67 8.28
C VAL A 111 10.56 14.43 7.70
N ILE A 112 11.21 13.27 7.81
CA ILE A 112 10.64 11.98 7.42
C ILE A 112 9.63 11.56 8.50
N GLY A 113 8.40 12.04 8.36
CA GLY A 113 7.25 11.55 9.12
C GLY A 113 6.71 10.29 8.49
N GLY A 114 6.95 9.13 9.12
CA GLY A 114 6.28 7.89 8.74
C GLY A 114 4.77 7.97 8.98
N ILE A 115 4.02 7.15 8.24
CA ILE A 115 2.53 7.09 8.23
C ILE A 115 1.92 6.74 9.61
N SER A 116 2.75 6.41 10.60
CA SER A 116 2.37 6.13 11.99
C SER A 116 1.71 7.30 12.72
N GLY A 117 1.82 8.54 12.24
CA GLY A 117 1.21 9.72 12.88
C GLY A 117 -0.31 9.85 12.73
N LEU A 118 -0.95 9.03 11.89
CA LEU A 118 -2.36 9.19 11.51
C LEU A 118 -3.38 8.49 12.43
N LEU A 119 -2.96 7.74 13.46
CA LEU A 119 -3.89 6.86 14.21
C LEU A 119 -3.83 6.98 15.75
N ALA A 120 -3.17 7.99 16.30
CA ALA A 120 -3.12 8.18 17.75
C ALA A 120 -4.25 9.11 18.25
N ASP A 121 -5.48 8.58 18.32
CA ASP A 121 -6.49 9.07 19.28
C ASP A 121 -7.61 8.04 19.47
N SER A 122 -7.32 7.01 20.26
CA SER A 122 -8.31 6.13 20.90
C SER A 122 -7.64 5.37 22.05
N GLN A 123 -7.28 6.08 23.11
CA GLN A 123 -6.89 5.47 24.39
C GLN A 123 -8.15 4.92 25.07
N LEU A 124 -8.35 3.60 25.02
CA LEU A 124 -9.37 2.92 25.82
C LEU A 124 -8.77 2.57 27.19
N SER A 125 -9.34 3.16 28.25
CA SER A 125 -9.06 2.82 29.64
C SER A 125 -9.66 1.46 29.99
N VAL A 126 -8.83 0.51 30.40
CA VAL A 126 -9.27 -0.77 30.97
C VAL A 126 -9.41 -0.60 32.48
N ALA A 127 -10.66 -0.52 32.95
CA ALA A 127 -11.00 -0.78 34.35
C ALA A 127 -11.30 -2.27 34.51
N GLY A 128 -10.76 -2.86 35.57
CA GLY A 128 -10.87 -4.29 35.88
C GLY A 128 -12.16 -4.68 36.60
N ASP A 129 -12.11 -5.92 37.12
CA ASP A 129 -13.08 -6.63 37.99
C ASP A 129 -14.30 -7.26 37.26
N GLU A 130 -14.76 -8.50 37.50
CA GLU A 130 -14.41 -9.60 38.42
C GLU A 130 -14.85 -10.95 37.77
N SER A 131 -14.16 -12.03 38.18
CA SER A 131 -14.63 -13.40 38.44
C SER A 131 -15.79 -13.99 37.61
N GLU A 132 -15.53 -15.14 36.96
CA GLU A 132 -16.40 -16.31 37.11
C GLU A 132 -15.68 -17.63 36.82
N THR A 133 -16.20 -18.68 37.46
CA THR A 133 -15.56 -19.90 37.92
C THR A 133 -15.43 -21.02 36.88
N VAL A 134 -14.29 -21.72 36.90
CA VAL A 134 -14.05 -22.99 36.17
C VAL A 134 -14.35 -24.18 37.10
N PRO A 135 -15.07 -25.23 36.65
CA PRO A 135 -15.10 -26.49 37.38
C PRO A 135 -13.92 -27.39 36.99
N VAL A 136 -13.24 -27.85 38.04
CA VAL A 136 -12.22 -28.89 38.07
C VAL A 136 -12.83 -30.24 37.72
N LEU A 137 -12.15 -31.04 36.89
CA LEU A 137 -12.24 -32.50 36.94
C LEU A 137 -10.86 -33.14 36.67
N ASP A 138 -10.71 -34.26 37.36
CA ASP A 138 -9.48 -34.85 37.89
C ASP A 138 -8.49 -35.47 36.90
N GLN A 139 -7.26 -35.55 37.41
CA GLN A 139 -6.09 -36.24 36.90
C GLN A 139 -6.16 -37.75 37.16
N ASP A 140 -5.45 -38.52 36.32
CA ASP A 140 -4.59 -39.68 36.62
C ASP A 140 -4.55 -40.58 35.37
N ALA A 141 -3.46 -41.22 34.94
CA ALA A 141 -2.04 -41.19 35.23
C ALA A 141 -1.40 -42.10 34.15
N ILE A 142 -0.07 -41.99 33.97
CA ILE A 142 0.91 -43.05 33.63
C ILE A 142 2.01 -42.46 32.70
N ALA A 143 3.17 -42.24 33.32
CA ALA A 143 4.49 -42.06 32.72
C ALA A 143 5.26 -43.42 32.80
N PRO A 144 6.60 -43.51 32.63
CA PRO A 144 7.56 -42.85 31.71
C PRO A 144 8.54 -43.87 31.06
N SER A 145 9.42 -43.39 30.15
CA SER A 145 10.73 -43.97 29.77
C SER A 145 11.27 -43.14 28.59
N GLU A 146 12.52 -42.71 28.38
CA GLU A 146 13.85 -42.68 29.04
C GLU A 146 14.64 -41.66 28.19
N THR A 147 15.26 -40.63 28.77
CA THR A 147 16.71 -40.51 29.05
C THR A 147 17.64 -40.38 27.83
N ALA A 148 18.17 -39.18 27.58
CA ALA A 148 19.61 -38.84 27.37
C ALA A 148 19.78 -37.55 26.53
N ALA A 149 20.80 -36.69 26.63
CA ALA A 149 21.69 -36.21 27.68
C ALA A 149 22.61 -35.14 27.02
N ILE A 150 22.82 -34.01 27.70
CA ILE A 150 24.00 -33.09 27.75
C ILE A 150 24.54 -32.40 26.47
N SER A 151 24.50 -31.05 26.46
CA SER A 151 25.70 -30.22 26.74
C SER A 151 25.37 -28.72 26.78
N SER A 152 25.62 -28.13 27.94
CA SER A 152 25.62 -26.70 28.25
C SER A 152 27.05 -26.13 28.17
N VAL A 153 27.22 -24.97 27.54
CA VAL A 153 28.43 -24.13 27.71
C VAL A 153 28.03 -22.86 28.46
N THR A 154 28.62 -22.73 29.65
CA THR A 154 28.57 -21.57 30.53
C THR A 154 29.71 -20.62 30.14
N ALA A 155 29.42 -19.35 29.88
CA ALA A 155 30.42 -18.29 29.79
C ALA A 155 30.28 -17.35 30.98
N GLN A 156 31.44 -17.04 31.56
CA GLN A 156 31.65 -16.53 32.91
C GLN A 156 31.76 -15.01 32.90
N ALA A 157 31.19 -14.38 33.92
CA ALA A 157 31.32 -12.95 34.20
C ALA A 157 32.75 -12.59 34.62
N GLY A 158 33.25 -11.45 34.13
CA GLY A 158 34.47 -10.80 34.57
C GLY A 158 34.26 -9.28 34.57
N ASP A 159 34.26 -8.70 35.76
CA ASP A 159 34.13 -7.29 36.09
C ASP A 159 35.51 -6.80 36.58
N VAL A 160 36.06 -5.72 36.00
CA VAL A 160 36.94 -4.77 36.70
C VAL A 160 37.02 -3.42 35.97
N SER A 161 36.92 -2.36 36.77
CA SER A 161 36.83 -0.93 36.48
C SER A 161 38.09 -0.22 35.95
N ASP A 162 37.83 1.02 35.49
CA ASP A 162 38.63 2.26 35.60
C ASP A 162 39.97 2.39 34.87
N MET A 163 40.05 3.32 33.89
CA MET A 163 40.70 4.63 34.10
C MET A 163 40.74 5.53 32.85
N ALA A 164 40.37 6.79 33.09
CA ALA A 164 40.94 8.05 32.60
C ALA A 164 40.83 8.44 31.10
N ILE A 165 39.94 9.41 30.91
CA ILE A 165 39.88 10.40 29.83
C ILE A 165 41.14 11.28 29.87
N SER A 166 41.82 11.45 28.73
CA SER A 166 42.84 12.48 28.58
C SER A 166 42.50 13.38 27.39
N THR A 167 41.89 14.52 27.71
CA THR A 167 41.69 15.69 26.85
C THR A 167 43.06 16.32 26.56
N ILE A 168 43.44 16.45 25.29
CA ILE A 168 44.63 17.20 24.88
C ILE A 168 44.15 18.52 24.27
N THR A 169 44.41 19.58 25.02
CA THR A 169 44.24 20.99 24.66
C THR A 169 45.43 21.45 23.80
N MET A 170 45.13 22.22 22.75
CA MET A 170 46.10 22.87 21.87
C MET A 170 46.83 24.02 22.59
N PRO A 171 48.04 24.38 22.11
CA PRO A 171 48.48 25.75 22.15
C PRO A 171 48.58 26.35 20.74
N GLU A 172 48.03 27.56 20.63
CA GLU A 172 48.28 28.54 19.57
C GLU A 172 49.76 28.90 19.51
N SER A 173 50.31 29.05 18.29
CA SER A 173 51.30 30.11 18.06
C SER A 173 51.47 30.43 16.57
N VAL A 174 51.06 31.66 16.24
CA VAL A 174 51.84 32.70 15.55
C VAL A 174 52.25 32.45 14.09
N ILE A 175 51.58 33.23 13.24
CA ILE A 175 51.93 33.60 11.85
C ILE A 175 53.22 34.42 11.84
N THR A 176 54.16 34.08 10.96
CA THR A 176 55.01 35.07 10.29
C THR A 176 55.22 34.64 8.84
N GLU A 177 54.80 35.52 7.93
CA GLU A 177 55.04 35.45 6.49
C GLU A 177 56.53 35.67 6.20
N GLU A 178 57.13 34.86 5.33
CA GLU A 178 58.15 35.37 4.44
C GLU A 178 58.14 34.63 3.10
N THR A 179 57.98 35.44 2.07
CA THR A 179 57.88 35.19 0.63
C THR A 179 59.04 34.41 0.04
N SER A 180 58.76 33.35 -0.73
CA SER A 180 59.54 33.01 -1.94
C SER A 180 58.74 32.06 -2.84
N GLU A 181 58.16 32.59 -3.91
CA GLU A 181 57.73 31.79 -5.07
C GLU A 181 58.95 31.22 -5.80
N PRO A 182 58.83 30.01 -6.36
CA PRO A 182 59.25 29.84 -7.73
C PRO A 182 58.10 29.35 -8.60
N ALA A 183 57.93 30.04 -9.72
CA ALA A 183 57.02 29.71 -10.80
C ALA A 183 57.22 28.28 -11.30
N ILE A 184 56.15 27.47 -11.21
CA ILE A 184 55.98 26.26 -12.01
C ILE A 184 54.58 26.30 -12.61
N ASN A 185 54.40 27.13 -13.64
CA ASN A 185 53.30 26.98 -14.59
C ASN A 185 53.61 25.76 -15.48
N ALA A 186 53.32 24.57 -14.97
CA ALA A 186 53.09 23.41 -15.82
C ALA A 186 51.57 23.22 -15.92
N PRO A 187 50.97 23.17 -17.12
CA PRO A 187 49.58 22.80 -17.24
C PRO A 187 49.45 21.35 -16.77
N VAL A 188 48.85 21.14 -15.60
CA VAL A 188 48.30 19.85 -15.21
C VAL A 188 47.19 19.57 -16.21
N GLN A 189 47.52 18.85 -17.29
CA GLN A 189 46.52 18.16 -18.07
C GLN A 189 45.87 17.16 -17.12
N SER A 190 44.73 17.57 -16.55
CA SER A 190 43.75 16.65 -16.01
C SER A 190 43.35 15.75 -17.15
N THR A 191 44.06 14.63 -17.27
CA THR A 191 43.58 13.49 -18.05
C THR A 191 42.32 13.05 -17.32
N VAL A 192 41.17 13.50 -17.82
CA VAL A 192 39.89 12.90 -17.49
C VAL A 192 40.02 11.46 -17.97
N THR A 193 40.48 10.61 -17.07
CA THR A 193 40.62 9.18 -17.32
C THR A 193 39.19 8.69 -17.26
N GLU A 194 38.62 8.44 -18.43
CA GLU A 194 37.29 7.86 -18.55
C GLU A 194 37.24 6.61 -17.66
N PRO A 195 36.27 6.52 -16.74
CA PRO A 195 36.22 5.38 -15.82
C PRO A 195 36.18 4.08 -16.63
N PRO A 196 36.86 3.02 -16.17
CA PRO A 196 36.91 1.76 -16.90
C PRO A 196 35.49 1.25 -17.17
N ALA A 197 35.27 0.73 -18.38
CA ALA A 197 34.00 0.14 -18.76
C ALA A 197 33.62 -0.97 -17.77
N LYS A 198 32.39 -0.93 -17.25
CA LYS A 198 31.87 -1.94 -16.32
C LYS A 198 31.85 -3.31 -17.00
N THR A 199 32.24 -4.32 -16.25
CA THR A 199 32.08 -5.72 -16.66
C THR A 199 30.60 -6.11 -16.68
N GLU A 200 30.23 -7.14 -17.46
CA GLU A 200 28.86 -7.67 -17.49
C GLU A 200 28.35 -8.04 -16.08
N ALA A 201 29.21 -8.66 -15.26
CA ALA A 201 28.86 -9.04 -13.89
C ALA A 201 28.67 -7.85 -12.94
N GLU A 202 29.29 -6.70 -13.21
CA GLU A 202 29.05 -5.45 -12.47
C GLU A 202 27.73 -4.82 -12.91
N ILE A 203 27.45 -4.80 -14.22
CA ILE A 203 26.16 -4.33 -14.76
C ILE A 203 25.03 -5.18 -14.17
N LEU A 204 25.10 -6.50 -14.29
CA LEU A 204 24.04 -7.39 -13.80
C LEU A 204 23.79 -7.26 -12.28
N ARG A 205 24.79 -6.85 -11.49
CA ARG A 205 24.61 -6.58 -10.06
C ARG A 205 23.92 -5.25 -9.76
N SER A 206 24.01 -4.27 -10.65
CA SER A 206 23.34 -2.97 -10.49
C SER A 206 21.94 -2.94 -11.11
N ILE A 207 21.63 -3.85 -12.05
CA ILE A 207 20.32 -3.88 -12.70
C ILE A 207 19.20 -4.27 -11.72
N ARG A 208 18.11 -3.51 -11.74
CA ARG A 208 16.87 -3.77 -10.99
C ARG A 208 15.64 -3.46 -11.84
N THR A 209 14.50 -4.01 -11.46
CA THR A 209 13.20 -3.63 -12.04
C THR A 209 12.58 -2.46 -11.28
N ARG A 210 11.77 -1.67 -11.98
CA ARG A 210 11.01 -0.56 -11.38
C ARG A 210 9.62 -0.45 -12.00
N LEU A 211 8.61 -0.14 -11.18
CA LEU A 211 7.27 0.21 -11.64
C LEU A 211 7.15 1.73 -11.75
N ILE A 212 6.63 2.20 -12.88
CA ILE A 212 6.35 3.63 -13.14
C ILE A 212 4.97 3.78 -13.77
N PRO A 213 4.25 4.89 -13.52
CA PRO A 213 3.06 5.21 -14.28
C PRO A 213 3.42 5.44 -15.75
N LEU A 214 2.55 5.02 -16.68
CA LEU A 214 2.72 5.27 -18.11
C LEU A 214 2.42 6.74 -18.43
N ASP A 215 3.45 7.49 -18.82
CA ASP A 215 3.29 8.78 -19.50
C ASP A 215 3.24 8.57 -21.03
N VAL A 216 2.56 9.48 -21.75
CA VAL A 216 2.53 9.49 -23.21
C VAL A 216 3.94 9.58 -23.82
N ASN A 217 4.86 10.27 -23.16
CA ASN A 217 6.25 10.41 -23.60
C ASN A 217 7.11 9.17 -23.29
N ASP A 218 6.63 8.27 -22.43
CA ASP A 218 7.40 7.13 -21.94
C ASP A 218 7.30 5.91 -22.87
N THR A 219 6.32 5.87 -23.77
CA THR A 219 6.06 4.70 -24.62
C THR A 219 7.22 4.42 -25.59
N GLU A 220 7.80 5.45 -26.20
CA GLU A 220 8.96 5.29 -27.09
C GLU A 220 10.24 5.10 -26.27
N ARG A 221 10.42 5.94 -25.25
CA ARG A 221 11.58 5.94 -24.34
C ARG A 221 11.81 4.58 -23.68
N PHE A 222 10.73 3.90 -23.30
CA PHE A 222 10.74 2.58 -22.66
C PHE A 222 9.99 1.54 -23.51
N SER A 223 10.19 1.54 -24.83
CA SER A 223 9.54 0.59 -25.75
C SER A 223 9.79 -0.91 -25.46
N TYR A 224 10.81 -1.23 -24.65
CA TYR A 224 11.11 -2.57 -24.15
C TYR A 224 10.34 -2.95 -22.86
N ALA A 225 9.63 -2.00 -22.26
CA ALA A 225 8.97 -2.17 -20.97
C ALA A 225 7.93 -3.29 -21.01
N ARG A 226 7.82 -4.03 -19.89
CA ARG A 226 6.71 -4.96 -19.70
C ARG A 226 5.50 -4.19 -19.19
N LYS A 227 4.33 -4.53 -19.72
CA LYS A 227 3.07 -3.93 -19.25
C LYS A 227 2.71 -4.51 -17.89
N PHE A 228 2.31 -3.62 -16.98
CA PHE A 228 1.67 -3.94 -15.73
C PHE A 228 0.25 -3.34 -15.75
N PRO A 229 -0.75 -3.91 -15.06
CA PRO A 229 -2.12 -3.40 -15.08
C PRO A 229 -2.24 -1.93 -14.63
N ALA A 230 -3.38 -1.31 -14.95
CA ALA A 230 -3.70 0.10 -14.65
C ALA A 230 -2.74 1.15 -15.26
N GLY A 231 -2.19 0.87 -16.44
CA GLY A 231 -1.34 1.84 -17.14
C GLY A 231 0.01 2.01 -16.46
N ILE A 232 0.58 0.92 -15.96
CA ILE A 232 1.89 0.91 -15.29
C ILE A 232 2.87 0.18 -16.19
N LEU A 233 4.11 0.66 -16.23
CA LEU A 233 5.22 0.00 -16.90
C LEU A 233 6.17 -0.59 -15.87
N GLN A 234 6.61 -1.81 -16.14
CA GLN A 234 7.77 -2.40 -15.49
C GLN A 234 8.98 -2.19 -16.40
N ILE A 235 9.93 -1.41 -15.92
CA ILE A 235 11.15 -1.01 -16.64
C ILE A 235 12.39 -1.54 -15.93
N LEU A 236 13.54 -1.40 -16.59
CA LEU A 236 14.85 -1.67 -16.01
C LEU A 236 15.50 -0.37 -15.56
N CYS A 237 16.24 -0.45 -14.47
CA CYS A 237 17.04 0.64 -13.95
C CYS A 237 18.40 0.11 -13.51
N GLU A 238 19.38 1.00 -13.50
CA GLU A 238 20.68 0.76 -12.94
C GLU A 238 20.77 1.49 -11.59
N ASP A 239 20.97 0.73 -10.52
CA ASP A 239 21.20 1.26 -9.18
C ASP A 239 22.70 1.30 -8.90
N THR A 240 23.21 2.51 -8.74
CA THR A 240 24.61 2.81 -8.46
C THR A 240 24.71 3.49 -7.09
N PRO A 241 25.88 3.46 -6.42
CA PRO A 241 26.06 4.16 -5.15
C PRO A 241 25.67 5.64 -5.20
N GLU A 242 25.78 6.27 -6.38
CA GLU A 242 25.50 7.70 -6.56
C GLU A 242 24.04 7.98 -6.93
N ALA A 243 23.39 7.09 -7.70
CA ALA A 243 22.05 7.33 -8.22
C ALA A 243 21.36 6.07 -8.75
N VAL A 244 20.02 6.15 -8.85
CA VAL A 244 19.21 5.22 -9.64
C VAL A 244 18.92 5.82 -11.01
N LYS A 245 19.45 5.20 -12.07
CA LYS A 245 19.24 5.60 -13.47
C LYS A 245 18.17 4.73 -14.11
N LEU A 246 17.10 5.33 -14.61
CA LEU A 246 16.13 4.62 -15.47
C LEU A 246 16.77 4.35 -16.83
N LEU A 247 16.71 3.11 -17.31
CA LEU A 247 17.32 2.75 -18.59
C LEU A 247 16.32 2.99 -19.73
N THR A 248 16.69 3.78 -20.72
CA THR A 248 15.90 3.91 -21.96
C THR A 248 16.11 2.69 -22.85
N ALA A 249 15.29 2.55 -23.89
CA ALA A 249 15.47 1.50 -24.90
C ALA A 249 16.88 1.54 -25.53
N GLU A 250 17.42 2.74 -25.77
CA GLU A 250 18.78 2.93 -26.25
C GLU A 250 19.81 2.42 -25.23
N ASN A 251 19.68 2.80 -23.95
CA ASN A 251 20.61 2.32 -22.92
C ASN A 251 20.59 0.80 -22.79
N VAL A 252 19.41 0.17 -22.84
CA VAL A 252 19.28 -1.29 -22.79
C VAL A 252 19.96 -1.95 -24.00
N ALA A 253 19.81 -1.38 -25.20
CA ALA A 253 20.49 -1.89 -26.40
C ALA A 253 22.03 -1.78 -26.29
N GLU A 254 22.54 -0.70 -25.70
CA GLU A 254 23.98 -0.46 -25.50
C GLU A 254 24.63 -1.46 -24.53
N LEU A 255 23.86 -2.05 -23.59
CA LEU A 255 24.40 -3.05 -22.66
C LEU A 255 24.84 -4.34 -23.37
N ASN A 256 24.31 -4.63 -24.57
CA ASN A 256 24.57 -5.86 -25.32
C ASN A 256 24.31 -7.16 -24.53
N ILE A 257 23.40 -7.11 -23.55
CA ILE A 257 22.94 -8.25 -22.76
C ILE A 257 21.49 -8.59 -23.18
N PRO A 258 21.12 -9.88 -23.33
CA PRO A 258 19.75 -10.25 -23.68
C PRO A 258 18.71 -9.66 -22.72
N LEU A 259 17.66 -9.04 -23.27
CA LEU A 259 16.62 -8.36 -22.48
C LEU A 259 15.99 -9.27 -21.40
N GLU A 260 15.71 -10.52 -21.73
CA GLU A 260 15.15 -11.48 -20.78
C GLU A 260 16.10 -11.77 -19.61
N LYS A 261 17.40 -11.79 -19.87
CA LYS A 261 18.42 -11.93 -18.82
C LYS A 261 18.41 -10.73 -17.88
N LEU A 262 18.28 -9.53 -18.43
CA LEU A 262 18.20 -8.29 -17.65
C LEU A 262 16.95 -8.27 -16.76
N TYR A 263 15.79 -8.71 -17.25
CA TYR A 263 14.59 -8.80 -16.43
C TYR A 263 14.68 -9.89 -15.37
N GLU A 264 15.20 -11.08 -15.70
CA GLU A 264 15.40 -12.17 -14.75
C GLU A 264 16.28 -11.72 -13.58
N VAL A 265 17.47 -11.20 -13.88
CA VAL A 265 18.42 -10.74 -12.86
C VAL A 265 17.91 -9.48 -12.16
N GLY A 266 17.35 -8.54 -12.92
CA GLY A 266 16.81 -7.31 -12.36
C GLY A 266 15.68 -7.56 -11.36
N GLN A 267 14.78 -8.49 -11.67
CA GLN A 267 13.72 -8.85 -10.73
C GLN A 267 14.28 -9.60 -9.53
N ALA A 268 15.24 -10.51 -9.71
CA ALA A 268 15.88 -11.21 -8.58
C ALA A 268 16.59 -10.23 -7.63
N ASN A 269 17.29 -9.22 -8.16
CA ASN A 269 17.92 -8.16 -7.35
C ASN A 269 16.86 -7.32 -6.63
N THR A 270 15.78 -6.94 -7.32
CA THR A 270 14.63 -6.24 -6.71
C THR A 270 14.00 -7.07 -5.60
N ASP A 271 13.80 -8.37 -5.79
CA ASP A 271 13.19 -9.28 -4.81
C ASP A 271 14.07 -9.45 -3.57
N ALA A 272 15.40 -9.36 -3.73
CA ALA A 272 16.38 -9.42 -2.64
C ALA A 272 16.48 -8.11 -1.82
N GLU A 273 15.92 -7.00 -2.30
CA GLU A 273 15.97 -5.72 -1.56
C GLU A 273 15.33 -5.84 -0.18
N PRO A 274 15.97 -5.33 0.89
CA PRO A 274 15.46 -5.43 2.24
C PRO A 274 14.18 -4.61 2.41
N ILE A 275 13.23 -5.17 3.15
CA ILE A 275 12.03 -4.47 3.61
C ILE A 275 12.33 -3.90 4.99
N SER A 276 11.98 -2.63 5.22
CA SER A 276 12.22 -1.98 6.51
C SER A 276 11.24 -2.46 7.56
N ARG A 277 9.93 -2.52 7.23
CA ARG A 277 8.89 -3.00 8.14
C ARG A 277 7.59 -3.37 7.44
N ILE A 278 6.75 -4.10 8.17
CA ILE A 278 5.34 -4.34 7.86
C ILE A 278 4.52 -3.71 8.98
N VAL A 279 3.48 -2.96 8.61
CA VAL A 279 2.61 -2.25 9.54
C VAL A 279 1.17 -2.67 9.29
N ASP A 280 0.44 -2.98 10.35
CA ASP A 280 -1.00 -3.21 10.29
C ASP A 280 -1.72 -1.85 10.29
N VAL A 281 -2.55 -1.59 9.28
CA VAL A 281 -3.40 -0.39 9.20
C VAL A 281 -4.67 -0.61 10.01
N ASP A 282 -5.23 -1.80 9.85
CA ASP A 282 -6.35 -2.34 10.61
C ASP A 282 -6.25 -3.88 10.62
N ASP A 283 -7.30 -4.57 11.10
CA ASP A 283 -7.33 -6.03 11.18
C ASP A 283 -7.29 -6.75 9.81
N THR A 284 -7.50 -6.02 8.71
CA THR A 284 -7.57 -6.56 7.34
C THR A 284 -6.38 -6.12 6.48
N VAL A 285 -6.00 -4.84 6.56
CA VAL A 285 -5.04 -4.20 5.66
C VAL A 285 -3.69 -4.03 6.33
N ARG A 286 -2.65 -4.44 5.62
CA ARG A 286 -1.25 -4.29 6.01
C ARG A 286 -0.47 -3.52 4.96
N VAL A 287 0.64 -2.93 5.38
CA VAL A 287 1.50 -2.12 4.53
C VAL A 287 2.94 -2.59 4.67
N ILE A 288 3.57 -2.88 3.54
CA ILE A 288 5.01 -3.08 3.43
C ILE A 288 5.64 -1.73 3.14
N GLU A 289 6.58 -1.32 3.98
CA GLU A 289 7.37 -0.11 3.79
C GLU A 289 8.86 -0.45 3.70
N GLY A 290 9.55 0.24 2.80
CA GLY A 290 11.00 0.25 2.80
C GLY A 290 11.58 1.57 2.34
N GLU A 291 12.80 1.83 2.80
CA GLU A 291 13.58 3.00 2.40
C GLU A 291 14.08 2.87 0.95
N SER A 292 14.16 1.64 0.44
CA SER A 292 14.54 1.33 -0.94
C SER A 292 13.51 1.82 -1.96
N PHE A 293 13.97 2.28 -3.11
CA PHE A 293 13.12 2.73 -4.22
C PHE A 293 12.46 1.58 -5.00
N PHE A 294 12.72 0.34 -4.60
CA PHE A 294 12.36 -0.85 -5.35
C PHE A 294 11.29 -1.71 -4.66
N ILE A 295 10.78 -1.27 -3.51
CA ILE A 295 9.79 -2.04 -2.74
C ILE A 295 8.54 -2.30 -3.57
N ALA A 296 7.98 -1.27 -4.22
CA ALA A 296 6.81 -1.45 -5.08
C ALA A 296 7.06 -2.42 -6.24
N ALA A 297 8.30 -2.47 -6.76
CA ALA A 297 8.66 -3.32 -7.89
C ALA A 297 8.74 -4.81 -7.53
N LYS A 298 8.75 -5.17 -6.24
CA LYS A 298 8.54 -6.56 -5.78
C LYS A 298 7.17 -7.09 -6.19
N ALA A 299 6.17 -6.23 -6.42
CA ALA A 299 4.87 -6.65 -6.95
C ALA A 299 4.95 -7.26 -8.37
N GLY A 300 6.05 -7.01 -9.11
CA GLY A 300 6.35 -7.70 -10.36
C GLY A 300 6.63 -9.19 -10.22
N ASN A 301 6.89 -9.67 -9.00
CA ASN A 301 7.02 -11.08 -8.64
C ASN A 301 6.29 -11.34 -7.31
N MET A 302 4.96 -11.24 -7.33
CA MET A 302 4.14 -11.41 -6.13
C MET A 302 4.35 -12.77 -5.46
N ARG A 303 4.65 -13.83 -6.23
CA ARG A 303 4.95 -15.16 -5.69
C ARG A 303 6.16 -15.13 -4.74
N ALA A 304 7.27 -14.51 -5.15
CA ALA A 304 8.43 -14.37 -4.27
C ALA A 304 8.11 -13.55 -3.01
N LEU A 305 7.26 -12.52 -3.13
CA LEU A 305 6.82 -11.71 -1.99
C LEU A 305 5.92 -12.50 -1.02
N VAL A 306 5.04 -13.36 -1.55
CA VAL A 306 4.24 -14.33 -0.80
C VAL A 306 5.13 -15.31 -0.02
N ASP A 307 6.09 -15.92 -0.71
CA ASP A 307 6.95 -16.95 -0.14
C ASP A 307 7.90 -16.42 0.95
N SER A 308 8.33 -15.15 0.83
CA SER A 308 9.34 -14.58 1.72
C SER A 308 8.81 -13.66 2.82
N VAL A 309 7.68 -12.97 2.60
CA VAL A 309 7.27 -11.83 3.44
C VAL A 309 5.80 -11.92 3.85
N ILE A 310 4.88 -12.05 2.88
CA ILE A 310 3.44 -11.98 3.14
C ILE A 310 2.93 -13.23 3.88
N GLY A 311 3.53 -14.38 3.59
CA GLY A 311 3.10 -15.68 4.10
C GLY A 311 2.01 -16.32 3.22
N PRO A 312 1.48 -17.50 3.63
CA PRO A 312 0.56 -18.28 2.81
C PRO A 312 -0.66 -17.48 2.30
N ALA A 313 -0.82 -17.41 0.99
CA ALA A 313 -1.89 -16.69 0.31
C ALA A 313 -2.74 -17.63 -0.59
N PRO A 314 -3.45 -18.62 -0.02
CA PRO A 314 -4.17 -19.65 -0.78
C PRO A 314 -5.29 -19.09 -1.68
N HIS A 315 -5.77 -17.89 -1.39
CA HIS A 315 -6.83 -17.20 -2.15
C HIS A 315 -6.31 -15.96 -2.87
N GLY A 316 -4.99 -15.86 -3.06
CA GLY A 316 -4.34 -14.72 -3.67
C GLY A 316 -4.10 -13.56 -2.72
N VAL A 317 -3.78 -12.39 -3.28
CA VAL A 317 -3.46 -11.16 -2.54
C VAL A 317 -4.17 -9.99 -3.22
N VAL A 318 -4.93 -9.20 -2.44
CA VAL A 318 -5.39 -7.88 -2.92
C VAL A 318 -4.33 -6.87 -2.50
N PHE A 319 -3.86 -6.03 -3.41
CA PHE A 319 -2.75 -5.11 -3.13
C PHE A 319 -2.87 -3.80 -3.90
N GLY A 320 -2.10 -2.81 -3.48
CA GLY A 320 -1.96 -1.51 -4.12
C GLY A 320 -0.54 -0.99 -4.02
N ILE A 321 -0.14 -0.17 -4.99
CA ILE A 321 1.23 0.35 -5.13
C ILE A 321 1.17 1.89 -5.22
N PRO A 322 1.02 2.60 -4.09
CA PRO A 322 0.80 4.04 -4.13
C PRO A 322 2.06 4.79 -4.57
N ASN A 323 3.23 4.40 -4.10
CA ASN A 323 4.51 5.00 -4.45
C ASN A 323 5.62 3.93 -4.46
N ARG A 324 6.85 4.34 -4.81
CA ARG A 324 7.98 3.42 -5.03
C ARG A 324 8.40 2.60 -3.80
N GLY A 325 8.14 3.09 -2.59
CA GLY A 325 8.61 2.51 -1.32
C GLY A 325 7.54 1.72 -0.57
N THR A 326 6.34 1.58 -1.13
CA THR A 326 5.18 1.09 -0.38
C THR A 326 4.36 0.08 -1.18
N ILE A 327 3.93 -1.00 -0.52
CA ILE A 327 2.87 -1.91 -0.99
C ILE A 327 1.80 -2.00 0.10
N VAL A 328 0.57 -1.64 -0.22
CA VAL A 328 -0.61 -1.91 0.62
C VAL A 328 -1.16 -3.26 0.23
N PHE A 329 -1.54 -4.13 1.17
CA PHE A 329 -2.09 -5.43 0.84
C PHE A 329 -3.02 -6.00 1.90
N ALA A 330 -3.89 -6.91 1.48
CA ALA A 330 -4.75 -7.72 2.33
C ALA A 330 -4.85 -9.14 1.76
N LEU A 331 -5.03 -10.12 2.64
CA LEU A 331 -5.26 -11.50 2.26
C LEU A 331 -6.76 -11.78 2.22
N PRO A 332 -7.34 -12.14 1.06
CA PRO A 332 -8.74 -12.50 0.96
C PRO A 332 -9.11 -13.69 1.85
N HIS A 333 -10.28 -13.61 2.48
CA HIS A 333 -10.84 -14.67 3.29
C HIS A 333 -12.22 -15.10 2.75
N THR A 334 -12.48 -16.40 2.67
CA THR A 334 -13.71 -16.92 2.04
C THR A 334 -14.99 -16.64 2.83
N LEU A 335 -14.90 -16.44 4.16
CA LEU A 335 -16.06 -16.03 4.97
C LEU A 335 -16.41 -14.54 4.80
N HIS A 336 -15.42 -13.72 4.45
CA HIS A 336 -15.57 -12.28 4.26
C HIS A 336 -14.85 -11.81 2.98
N PRO A 337 -15.26 -12.32 1.80
CA PRO A 337 -14.54 -12.12 0.56
C PRO A 337 -14.56 -10.68 0.06
N ALA A 338 -15.36 -9.78 0.65
CA ALA A 338 -15.35 -8.38 0.27
C ALA A 338 -14.32 -7.53 1.05
N ASP A 339 -13.85 -7.98 2.22
CA ASP A 339 -13.08 -7.13 3.13
C ASP A 339 -11.73 -6.70 2.55
N ALA A 340 -10.99 -7.66 1.98
CA ALA A 340 -9.72 -7.36 1.33
C ALA A 340 -9.88 -6.36 0.16
N LEU A 341 -10.96 -6.50 -0.63
CA LEU A 341 -11.26 -5.59 -1.73
C LEU A 341 -11.58 -4.18 -1.24
N ILE A 342 -12.48 -4.07 -0.25
CA ILE A 342 -12.91 -2.79 0.32
C ILE A 342 -11.73 -2.10 1.00
N GLY A 343 -11.05 -2.80 1.91
CA GLY A 343 -9.96 -2.27 2.71
C GLY A 343 -8.86 -1.69 1.84
N VAL A 344 -8.29 -2.51 0.94
CA VAL A 344 -7.19 -2.03 0.08
C VAL A 344 -7.66 -0.90 -0.85
N THR A 345 -8.87 -0.99 -1.42
CA THR A 345 -9.37 0.06 -2.32
C THR A 345 -9.59 1.39 -1.58
N GLN A 346 -10.15 1.37 -0.38
CA GLN A 346 -10.36 2.57 0.44
C GLN A 346 -9.05 3.15 0.95
N THR A 347 -8.09 2.31 1.36
CA THR A 347 -6.76 2.76 1.77
C THR A 347 -6.02 3.42 0.61
N MET A 348 -6.05 2.80 -0.58
CA MET A 348 -5.43 3.36 -1.78
C MET A 348 -6.06 4.70 -2.19
N ASP A 349 -7.39 4.81 -2.12
CA ASP A 349 -8.09 6.07 -2.38
C ASP A 349 -7.71 7.18 -1.39
N SER A 350 -7.66 6.84 -0.10
CA SER A 350 -7.29 7.78 0.96
C SER A 350 -5.86 8.27 0.81
N ILE A 351 -4.92 7.37 0.52
CA ILE A 351 -3.51 7.69 0.27
C ILE A 351 -3.36 8.61 -0.95
N ALA A 352 -4.09 8.36 -2.02
CA ALA A 352 -4.00 9.13 -3.26
C ALA A 352 -4.59 10.54 -3.14
N ARG A 353 -5.62 10.74 -2.30
CA ARG A 353 -6.32 12.02 -2.15
C ARG A 353 -5.85 12.87 -0.97
N ASN A 354 -5.13 12.29 -0.02
CA ASN A 354 -4.65 13.04 1.12
C ASN A 354 -3.46 13.93 0.70
N PRO A 355 -3.61 15.27 0.68
CA PRO A 355 -2.54 16.18 0.28
C PRO A 355 -1.37 16.21 1.27
N GLU A 356 -1.56 15.70 2.50
CA GLU A 356 -0.52 15.61 3.52
C GLU A 356 0.39 14.39 3.32
N VAL A 357 -0.05 13.42 2.51
CA VAL A 357 0.76 12.24 2.22
C VAL A 357 1.77 12.58 1.13
N TYR A 358 3.04 12.65 1.52
CA TYR A 358 4.13 12.79 0.58
C TYR A 358 4.35 11.48 -0.19
N HIS A 359 4.42 11.58 -1.52
CA HIS A 359 4.71 10.47 -2.41
C HIS A 359 6.10 10.63 -3.01
N PRO A 360 7.13 9.94 -2.50
CA PRO A 360 8.48 10.06 -3.04
C PRO A 360 8.53 9.67 -4.53
N GLY A 361 8.73 10.66 -5.40
CA GLY A 361 8.73 10.47 -6.86
C GLY A 361 7.35 10.35 -7.48
N GLY A 362 6.30 10.81 -6.79
CA GLY A 362 4.94 10.84 -7.29
C GLY A 362 4.14 9.57 -7.01
N LEU A 363 2.82 9.67 -7.24
CA LEU A 363 1.89 8.56 -7.16
C LEU A 363 2.11 7.63 -8.35
N ILE A 364 2.32 6.33 -8.10
CA ILE A 364 2.41 5.30 -9.14
C ILE A 364 1.00 4.88 -9.57
N SER A 365 0.14 4.56 -8.60
CA SER A 365 -1.25 4.19 -8.88
C SER A 365 -2.14 4.43 -7.68
N SER A 366 -3.40 4.79 -7.93
CA SER A 366 -4.48 4.77 -6.95
C SER A 366 -5.35 3.50 -7.04
N ALA A 367 -5.01 2.58 -7.94
CA ALA A 367 -5.79 1.36 -8.13
C ALA A 367 -5.43 0.27 -7.10
N ALA A 368 -6.43 -0.54 -6.78
CA ALA A 368 -6.29 -1.83 -6.14
C ALA A 368 -6.24 -2.93 -7.20
N PHE A 369 -5.34 -3.89 -6.98
CA PHE A 369 -5.05 -5.03 -7.82
C PHE A 369 -5.34 -6.32 -7.07
N TYR A 370 -5.58 -7.39 -7.80
CA TYR A 370 -5.65 -8.74 -7.25
C TYR A 370 -4.65 -9.63 -7.97
N TRP A 371 -3.75 -10.24 -7.21
CA TRP A 371 -2.92 -11.35 -7.68
C TRP A 371 -3.59 -12.67 -7.35
N SER A 372 -3.82 -13.50 -8.36
CA SER A 372 -4.46 -14.81 -8.20
C SER A 372 -3.43 -15.92 -7.95
N PRO A 373 -3.84 -17.05 -7.33
CA PRO A 373 -2.99 -18.24 -7.23
C PRO A 373 -2.46 -18.78 -8.57
N ASP A 374 -3.14 -18.47 -9.68
CA ASP A 374 -2.74 -18.80 -11.06
C ASP A 374 -1.74 -17.80 -11.65
N ASP A 375 -1.20 -16.89 -10.84
CA ASP A 375 -0.18 -15.91 -11.20
C ASP A 375 -0.66 -14.82 -12.19
N THR A 376 -1.94 -14.48 -12.14
CA THR A 376 -2.52 -13.36 -12.90
C THR A 376 -2.71 -12.14 -12.02
N ILE A 377 -2.63 -10.94 -12.60
CA ILE A 377 -2.90 -9.67 -11.91
C ILE A 377 -4.02 -8.93 -12.62
N ASP A 378 -5.10 -8.65 -11.90
CA ASP A 378 -6.26 -7.90 -12.38
C ASP A 378 -6.41 -6.58 -11.60
N VAL A 379 -7.00 -5.56 -12.24
CA VAL A 379 -7.45 -4.35 -11.53
C VAL A 379 -8.82 -4.63 -10.93
N VAL A 380 -8.96 -4.50 -9.61
CA VAL A 380 -10.20 -4.82 -8.88
C VAL A 380 -10.83 -3.63 -8.17
N GLY A 381 -10.13 -2.50 -8.07
CA GLY A 381 -10.68 -1.25 -7.54
C GLY A 381 -9.97 -0.03 -8.07
N CYS A 382 -10.70 1.03 -8.41
CA CYS A 382 -10.12 2.33 -8.80
C CYS A 382 -11.21 3.41 -8.84
N ARG A 383 -10.79 4.69 -8.90
CA ARG A 383 -11.70 5.76 -9.28
C ARG A 383 -12.03 5.69 -10.78
N ARG A 384 -13.31 5.83 -11.09
CA ARG A 384 -13.83 5.95 -12.46
C ARG A 384 -14.53 7.29 -12.62
N LYS A 385 -14.25 7.96 -13.74
CA LYS A 385 -15.00 9.15 -14.18
C LYS A 385 -16.31 8.70 -14.79
N LYS A 386 -17.41 9.26 -14.31
CA LYS A 386 -18.73 9.17 -14.95
C LYS A 386 -18.80 10.16 -16.12
N ASP A 387 -19.82 10.01 -16.96
CA ASP A 387 -20.07 10.89 -18.13
C ASP A 387 -20.26 12.36 -17.74
N ASN A 388 -20.73 12.63 -16.52
CA ASN A 388 -20.89 13.98 -15.96
C ASN A 388 -19.59 14.59 -15.40
N GLY A 389 -18.45 13.87 -15.49
CA GLY A 389 -17.16 14.30 -14.95
C GLY A 389 -16.94 13.99 -13.47
N GLU A 390 -17.94 13.47 -12.76
CA GLU A 390 -17.83 13.06 -11.35
C GLU A 390 -16.93 11.83 -11.23
N GLU A 391 -16.01 11.85 -10.27
CA GLU A 391 -15.16 10.70 -9.97
C GLU A 391 -15.72 9.86 -8.82
N THR A 392 -15.79 8.57 -9.06
CA THR A 392 -16.43 7.61 -8.16
C THR A 392 -15.54 6.42 -7.88
N LEU A 393 -15.39 6.06 -6.60
CA LEU A 393 -14.57 4.92 -6.20
C LEU A 393 -15.35 3.62 -6.46
N SER A 394 -14.86 2.82 -7.41
CA SER A 394 -15.52 1.60 -7.87
C SER A 394 -14.70 0.38 -7.48
N ILE A 395 -15.39 -0.66 -6.99
CA ILE A 395 -14.82 -1.99 -6.76
C ILE A 395 -15.49 -2.94 -7.74
N VAL A 396 -14.69 -3.60 -8.57
CA VAL A 396 -15.13 -4.57 -9.57
C VAL A 396 -14.28 -5.83 -9.42
N PRO A 397 -14.77 -6.83 -8.67
CA PRO A 397 -14.09 -8.12 -8.54
C PRO A 397 -13.82 -8.72 -9.92
N SER A 398 -12.61 -9.25 -10.14
CA SER A 398 -12.29 -9.94 -11.39
C SER A 398 -12.87 -11.36 -11.39
N GLU A 399 -13.00 -11.98 -12.56
CA GLU A 399 -13.37 -13.40 -12.67
C GLU A 399 -12.39 -14.30 -11.90
N ALA A 400 -11.09 -13.96 -11.92
CA ALA A 400 -10.08 -14.66 -11.14
C ALA A 400 -10.32 -14.48 -9.63
N TYR A 401 -10.74 -13.29 -9.18
CA TYR A 401 -11.10 -13.09 -7.78
C TYR A 401 -12.28 -13.97 -7.39
N GLU A 402 -13.38 -13.91 -8.14
CA GLU A 402 -14.60 -14.67 -7.83
C GLU A 402 -14.38 -16.19 -7.87
N LYS A 403 -13.43 -16.67 -8.68
CA LYS A 403 -13.03 -18.09 -8.70
C LYS A 403 -12.49 -18.57 -7.34
N TYR A 404 -11.72 -17.74 -6.64
CA TYR A 404 -11.04 -18.11 -5.40
C TYR A 404 -11.75 -17.58 -4.14
N CYS A 405 -12.40 -16.43 -4.24
CA CYS A 405 -13.15 -15.76 -3.19
C CYS A 405 -14.54 -15.37 -3.69
N PRO A 406 -15.46 -16.34 -3.84
CA PRO A 406 -16.79 -16.06 -4.36
C PRO A 406 -17.54 -15.13 -3.39
N LEU A 407 -17.93 -13.96 -3.88
CA LEU A 407 -18.75 -12.99 -3.14
C LEU A 407 -20.19 -13.48 -2.92
N GLY A 408 -20.51 -14.65 -3.48
CA GLY A 408 -21.67 -15.45 -3.20
C GLY A 408 -22.84 -15.14 -4.12
N SER A 409 -23.16 -16.08 -5.01
CA SER A 409 -24.47 -16.74 -5.02
C SER A 409 -24.22 -18.20 -4.60
N HIS A 410 -24.89 -18.67 -3.55
CA HIS A 410 -24.74 -19.97 -2.88
C HIS A 410 -23.64 -20.08 -1.81
N GLN A 411 -24.03 -19.93 -0.55
CA GLN A 411 -23.95 -21.01 0.43
C GLN A 411 -24.90 -20.71 1.60
N ASN A 412 -25.85 -21.62 1.81
CA ASN A 412 -26.57 -21.74 3.07
C ASN A 412 -25.53 -21.98 4.16
N LEU A 413 -25.16 -20.95 4.92
CA LEU A 413 -24.60 -21.12 6.25
C LEU A 413 -25.78 -21.14 7.21
N LEU A 414 -26.34 -22.33 7.37
CA LEU A 414 -27.04 -22.71 8.59
C LEU A 414 -25.98 -22.78 9.70
N PHE A 415 -26.14 -21.95 10.73
CA PHE A 415 -25.66 -22.25 12.08
C PHE A 415 -26.87 -22.55 12.95
#